data_AF-A0A1S3ZK50-F1
#
_entry.id   AF-A0A1S3ZK50-F1
#
_cell.length_a   1.000
_cell.length_b   1.000
_cell.length_c   1.000
_cell.angle_alpha   90.00
_cell.angle_beta   90.00
_cell.angle_gamma   90.00
#
_symmetry.space_group_name_H-M   'P 1'
#
loop_
_entity.id
_entity.type
_entity.pdbx_description
1 polymer ?
#
loop_
_entity_poly.entity_id
_entity_poly.type
_entity_poly.pdbx_seq_one_letter_code
_entity_poly.pdbx_strand_id
1 'polypeptide(L)'
;MYDAGLPFNCVNYKTFDKFIEAVGQYGPGMKPPSYHEVRVTHLKKEVKKIDQIIEEHKVEWNKFGCSIMMDKWTARNGKMIINVLVNSPRGSVFLESHDASNSSTDGSKMYSLFRKTIDKIGKENVVQIVTDNASENVSAGRMMEAMYPHIYWTPCAAHCINLMFGDIFKENPYASVFTKAVRVYSYISQRPLLLNLMRKFTNERNLVRPAKTRFATAFLTLHSFYLQKKKLRKLVLSNEWKDNRYAKEVAGKETAKVLISPSFWNDVVRALKVGGPLIKVLRMVDGERKPPMGYLYEAMDRAKETIAASFEGDVRKYEKVFEIIDIRWENQLHRPLHAAGHLLNPGLFYKNTRDETLASEVWIGYHACLEKLVPNSATIDQIGEEFGRYSQAEGLFGLQAAIRARDIRSPVEWWKQFGHQTPNLQKFAIKVLSLTCSASGCERNWSVFEHIHSKKRNRLELSRLNDLVYIKYNRTLRRRYEARDTIDPILLDNIDEANEWLTGAPQNHEDEQVYEGDDLDWGTVSMAVGVEENIYGLRGSSSSYKGKGVASSSRSLIDENSEDEEDDSQYNANIHEVVEFENLEEE
;
A
#
# COMPACT_ATOMS: atom_id res chain seq x y z
N MET A 1 -14.78 14.44 24.72
CA MET A 1 -14.65 13.96 23.32
C MET A 1 -15.76 14.53 22.46
N TYR A 2 -17.02 14.41 22.89
CA TYR A 2 -18.20 14.98 22.24
C TYR A 2 -18.10 16.49 21.99
N ASP A 3 -17.90 17.32 23.03
CA ASP A 3 -17.83 18.79 22.88
C ASP A 3 -16.68 19.28 21.98
N ALA A 4 -15.55 18.57 22.02
CA ALA A 4 -14.34 18.92 21.27
C ALA A 4 -14.30 18.29 19.87
N GLY A 5 -15.28 17.44 19.51
CA GLY A 5 -15.33 16.70 18.25
C GLY A 5 -14.10 15.81 18.02
N LEU A 6 -13.59 15.17 19.08
CA LEU A 6 -12.44 14.25 18.96
C LEU A 6 -12.89 12.86 18.47
N PRO A 7 -12.13 12.20 17.59
CA PRO A 7 -12.43 10.82 17.19
C PRO A 7 -12.44 9.89 18.40
N PHE A 8 -13.48 9.08 18.57
CA PHE A 8 -13.59 8.14 19.71
C PHE A 8 -12.42 7.16 19.78
N ASN A 9 -11.83 6.83 18.63
CA ASN A 9 -10.64 5.98 18.55
C ASN A 9 -9.44 6.51 19.36
N CYS A 10 -9.45 7.75 19.86
CA CYS A 10 -8.38 8.24 20.74
C CYS A 10 -8.24 7.42 22.03
N VAL A 11 -9.30 6.76 22.52
CA VAL A 11 -9.24 5.93 23.73
C VAL A 11 -8.48 4.62 23.51
N ASN A 12 -8.39 4.15 22.27
CA ASN A 12 -7.70 2.89 21.92
C ASN A 12 -6.17 3.05 21.81
N TYR A 13 -5.64 4.26 21.98
CA TYR A 13 -4.20 4.46 21.95
C TYR A 13 -3.60 3.97 23.26
N LYS A 14 -2.58 3.11 23.23
CA LYS A 14 -1.80 2.70 24.44
C LYS A 14 -1.25 3.87 25.26
N THR A 15 -1.10 5.05 24.66
CA THR A 15 -0.70 6.28 25.36
C THR A 15 -1.82 6.92 26.17
N PHE A 16 -3.09 6.62 25.86
CA PHE A 16 -4.25 7.08 26.60
C PHE A 16 -4.29 6.45 27.99
N ASP A 17 -4.06 5.13 28.10
CA ASP A 17 -3.96 4.44 29.40
C ASP A 17 -2.90 5.09 30.31
N LYS A 18 -1.70 5.31 29.75
CA LYS A 18 -0.60 6.01 30.46
C LYS A 18 -0.95 7.43 30.85
N PHE A 19 -1.73 8.13 30.03
CA PHE A 19 -2.21 9.47 30.35
C PHE A 19 -3.18 9.43 31.53
N ILE A 20 -4.16 8.51 31.52
CA ILE A 20 -5.12 8.33 32.62
C ILE A 20 -4.39 7.95 33.91
N GLU A 21 -3.43 7.03 33.84
CA GLU A 21 -2.60 6.63 34.97
C GLU A 21 -1.81 7.82 35.55
N ALA A 22 -1.13 8.60 34.69
CA ALA A 22 -0.36 9.76 35.13
C ALA A 22 -1.25 10.84 35.78
N VAL A 23 -2.46 11.06 35.25
CA VAL A 23 -3.44 11.97 35.86
C VAL A 23 -3.91 11.42 37.20
N GLY A 24 -4.20 10.12 37.29
CA GLY A 24 -4.61 9.46 38.52
C GLY A 24 -3.55 9.52 39.62
N GLN A 25 -2.27 9.32 39.28
CA GLN A 25 -1.15 9.40 40.20
C GLN A 25 -0.91 10.82 40.75
N TYR A 26 -1.23 11.86 39.97
CA TYR A 26 -1.11 13.24 40.44
C TYR A 26 -2.17 13.55 41.53
N GLY A 27 -3.38 13.02 41.36
CA GLY A 27 -4.49 13.23 42.29
C GLY A 27 -5.27 14.54 42.10
N PRO A 28 -6.20 14.85 43.02
CA PRO A 28 -7.07 16.03 42.94
C PRO A 28 -6.29 17.34 42.87
N GLY A 29 -6.74 18.28 42.03
CA GLY A 29 -6.12 19.61 41.90
C GLY A 29 -5.07 19.74 40.79
N MET A 30 -4.85 18.69 39.99
CA MET A 30 -4.05 18.77 38.76
C MET A 30 -4.59 19.85 37.83
N LYS A 31 -3.74 20.81 37.45
CA LYS A 31 -4.08 21.82 36.44
C LYS A 31 -3.66 21.30 35.07
N PRO A 32 -4.55 21.32 34.06
CA PRO A 32 -4.17 20.95 32.71
C PRO A 32 -3.09 21.91 32.18
N PRO A 33 -2.21 21.45 31.28
CA PRO A 33 -1.24 22.32 30.64
C PRO A 33 -1.97 23.40 29.83
N SER A 34 -1.39 24.60 29.79
CA SER A 34 -1.92 25.69 28.99
C SER A 34 -1.78 25.40 27.49
N TYR A 35 -2.63 26.05 26.69
CA TYR A 35 -2.54 25.98 25.24
C TYR A 35 -1.14 26.35 24.70
N HIS A 36 -0.45 27.31 25.33
CA HIS A 36 0.89 27.72 24.93
C HIS A 36 1.94 26.65 25.26
N GLU A 37 1.87 26.04 26.44
CA GLU A 37 2.78 24.96 26.85
C GLU A 37 2.68 23.76 25.92
N VAL A 38 1.45 23.36 25.54
CA VAL A 38 1.24 22.23 24.62
C VAL A 38 1.83 22.52 23.24
N ARG A 39 1.54 23.69 22.65
CA ARG A 39 1.94 24.00 21.26
C ARG A 39 3.39 24.48 21.09
N VAL A 40 4.11 24.75 22.18
CA VAL A 40 5.51 25.23 22.14
C VAL A 40 6.42 24.34 22.96
N THR A 41 6.27 24.35 24.28
CA THR A 41 7.21 23.71 25.21
C THR A 41 7.15 22.19 25.09
N HIS A 42 5.96 21.60 25.14
CA HIS A 42 5.77 20.16 25.03
C HIS A 42 6.03 19.68 23.61
N LEU A 43 5.59 20.42 22.59
CA LEU A 43 5.88 20.09 21.19
C LEU A 43 7.39 19.96 20.95
N LYS A 44 8.20 20.94 21.39
CA LYS A 44 9.67 20.88 21.28
C LYS A 44 10.28 19.71 22.04
N LYS A 45 9.75 19.37 23.23
CA LYS A 45 10.21 18.19 23.99
C LYS A 45 9.92 16.90 23.23
N GLU A 46 8.77 16.81 22.55
CA GLU A 46 8.42 15.65 21.75
C GLU A 46 9.27 15.53 20.47
N VAL A 47 9.57 16.64 19.79
CA VAL A 47 10.53 16.63 18.66
C VAL A 47 11.87 16.05 19.11
N LYS A 48 12.43 16.53 20.22
CA LYS A 48 13.70 16.02 20.77
C LYS A 48 13.68 14.52 21.08
N LYS A 49 12.54 13.99 21.55
CA LYS A 49 12.40 12.53 21.79
C LYS A 49 12.43 11.75 20.48
N ILE A 50 11.83 12.29 19.41
CA ILE A 50 11.92 11.66 18.09
C ILE A 50 13.34 11.74 17.55
N ASP A 51 14.02 12.87 17.73
CA ASP A 51 15.43 13.01 17.29
C ASP A 51 16.34 11.97 17.97
N GLN A 52 16.14 11.71 19.27
CA GLN A 52 16.84 10.63 19.98
C GLN A 52 16.59 9.26 19.35
N ILE A 53 15.35 8.97 18.95
CA ILE A 53 15.02 7.72 18.24
C ILE A 53 15.77 7.69 16.90
N ILE A 54 15.82 8.79 16.14
CA ILE A 54 16.56 8.84 14.87
C ILE A 54 18.06 8.60 15.09
N GLU A 55 18.67 9.10 16.16
CA GLU A 55 20.07 8.79 16.48
C GLU A 55 20.30 7.28 16.66
N GLU A 56 19.36 6.55 17.28
CA GLU A 56 19.43 5.09 17.37
C GLU A 56 19.34 4.41 15.98
N HIS A 57 18.58 4.98 15.04
CA HIS A 57 18.55 4.47 13.67
C HIS A 57 19.86 4.75 12.92
N LYS A 58 20.49 5.92 13.13
CA LYS A 58 21.78 6.28 12.52
C LYS A 58 22.90 5.30 12.88
N VAL A 59 22.89 4.75 14.10
CA VAL A 59 23.84 3.69 14.50
C VAL A 59 23.74 2.48 13.57
N GLU A 60 22.51 2.07 13.23
CA GLU A 60 22.28 0.95 12.30
C GLU A 60 22.60 1.33 10.85
N TRP A 61 22.34 2.58 10.44
CA TRP A 61 22.72 3.09 9.12
C TRP A 61 24.24 3.01 8.91
N ASN A 62 25.02 3.39 9.92
CA ASN A 62 26.49 3.31 9.86
C ASN A 62 26.99 1.86 9.78
N LYS A 63 26.26 0.91 10.39
CA LYS A 63 26.68 -0.48 10.48
C LYS A 63 26.32 -1.29 9.23
N PHE A 64 25.08 -1.14 8.76
CA PHE A 64 24.51 -1.98 7.70
C PHE A 64 24.06 -1.18 6.47
N GLY A 65 24.00 0.13 6.56
CA GLY A 65 23.42 0.99 5.53
C GLY A 65 21.91 1.18 5.67
N CYS A 66 21.35 1.97 4.77
CA CYS A 66 19.93 2.29 4.75
C CYS A 66 19.39 2.47 3.32
N SER A 67 18.07 2.38 3.19
CA SER A 67 17.31 2.76 1.99
C SER A 67 16.66 4.11 2.21
N ILE A 68 16.87 5.06 1.30
CA ILE A 68 16.07 6.28 1.24
C ILE A 68 14.81 5.97 0.43
N MET A 69 13.64 6.35 0.94
CA MET A 69 12.38 6.24 0.21
C MET A 69 11.85 7.64 -0.06
N MET A 70 11.49 7.93 -1.31
CA MET A 70 10.85 9.19 -1.66
C MET A 70 9.57 8.93 -2.46
N ASP A 71 8.52 9.66 -2.10
CA ASP A 71 7.27 9.63 -2.84
C ASP A 71 6.66 11.02 -2.94
N LYS A 72 6.06 11.28 -4.11
CA LYS A 72 5.47 12.55 -4.48
C LYS A 72 3.96 12.42 -4.43
N TRP A 73 3.32 13.33 -3.71
CA TRP A 73 1.87 13.46 -3.70
C TRP A 73 1.43 14.85 -4.07
N THR A 74 0.35 14.90 -4.85
CA THR A 74 -0.31 16.14 -5.22
C THR A 74 -1.70 16.14 -4.60
N ALA A 75 -1.93 17.08 -3.69
CA ALA A 75 -3.22 17.35 -3.08
C ALA A 75 -4.23 17.84 -4.12
N ARG A 76 -5.53 17.65 -3.84
CA ARG A 76 -6.61 18.17 -4.71
C ARG A 76 -6.59 19.69 -4.91
N ASN A 77 -5.97 20.43 -3.99
CA ASN A 77 -5.79 21.88 -4.09
C ASN A 77 -4.53 22.27 -4.89
N GLY A 78 -3.89 21.33 -5.57
CA GLY A 78 -2.69 21.55 -6.38
C GLY A 78 -1.37 21.58 -5.60
N LYS A 79 -1.40 21.45 -4.26
CA LYS A 79 -0.16 21.40 -3.47
C LYS A 79 0.59 20.11 -3.68
N MET A 80 1.88 20.19 -3.97
CA MET A 80 2.75 19.05 -4.19
C MET A 80 3.72 18.89 -3.03
N ILE A 81 3.76 17.71 -2.41
CA ILE A 81 4.62 17.40 -1.29
C ILE A 81 5.41 16.13 -1.61
N ILE A 82 6.71 16.15 -1.33
CA ILE A 82 7.57 14.98 -1.43
C ILE A 82 7.96 14.54 -0.02
N ASN A 83 7.60 13.33 0.36
CA ASN A 83 8.00 12.75 1.63
C ASN A 83 9.34 12.03 1.50
N VAL A 84 10.20 12.18 2.50
CA VAL A 84 11.48 11.48 2.60
C VAL A 84 11.49 10.62 3.84
N LEU A 85 11.61 9.31 3.65
CA LEU A 85 11.78 8.33 4.71
C LEU A 85 13.13 7.63 4.56
N VAL A 86 13.58 7.04 5.66
CA VAL A 86 14.78 6.20 5.70
C VAL A 86 14.45 4.88 6.37
N ASN A 87 14.74 3.77 5.70
CA ASN A 87 14.54 2.42 6.20
C ASN A 87 15.87 1.72 6.48
N SER A 88 15.94 0.98 7.58
CA SER A 88 17.10 0.20 8.01
C SER A 88 16.67 -1.04 8.80
N PRO A 89 17.59 -1.90 9.29
CA PRO A 89 17.23 -3.05 10.13
C PRO A 89 16.41 -2.72 11.38
N ARG A 90 16.35 -1.44 11.81
CA ARG A 90 15.56 -0.95 12.95
C ARG A 90 14.16 -0.48 12.55
N GLY A 91 13.80 -0.55 11.27
CA GLY A 91 12.55 -0.08 10.72
C GLY A 91 12.68 1.28 10.03
N SER A 92 11.53 1.83 9.64
CA SER A 92 11.45 3.08 8.87
C SER A 92 11.24 4.30 9.78
N VAL A 93 11.88 5.41 9.42
CA VAL A 93 11.66 6.73 10.03
C VAL A 93 11.35 7.76 8.95
N PHE A 94 10.51 8.73 9.31
CA PHE A 94 10.26 9.91 8.50
C PHE A 94 11.29 10.98 8.83
N LEU A 95 11.99 11.43 7.79
CA LEU A 95 13.05 12.41 7.93
C LEU A 95 12.51 13.83 7.76
N GLU A 96 11.77 14.07 6.68
CA GLU A 96 11.26 15.38 6.31
C GLU A 96 10.27 15.30 5.14
N SER A 97 9.60 16.41 4.87
CA SER A 97 8.77 16.61 3.68
C SER A 97 9.14 17.90 2.98
N HIS A 98 9.17 17.89 1.65
CA HIS A 98 9.50 19.03 0.81
C HIS A 98 8.26 19.53 0.07
N ASP A 99 7.93 20.82 0.22
CA ASP A 99 6.87 21.46 -0.58
C ASP A 99 7.43 21.82 -1.96
N ALA A 100 6.91 21.14 -2.98
CA ALA A 100 7.30 21.32 -4.38
C ALA A 100 6.22 22.09 -5.18
N SER A 101 5.19 22.64 -4.53
CA SER A 101 4.02 23.24 -5.20
C SER A 101 4.35 24.38 -6.16
N ASN A 102 5.41 25.15 -5.88
CA ASN A 102 5.78 26.34 -6.65
C ASN A 102 6.85 26.06 -7.72
N SER A 103 7.13 24.79 -8.03
CA SER A 103 8.23 24.44 -8.93
C SER A 103 7.93 23.21 -9.77
N SER A 104 8.33 23.21 -11.04
CA SER A 104 8.34 21.98 -11.85
C SER A 104 9.19 20.90 -11.17
N THR A 105 8.68 19.69 -10.99
CA THR A 105 9.46 18.55 -10.50
C THR A 105 10.10 17.83 -11.69
N ASP A 106 11.18 18.41 -12.22
CA ASP A 106 12.00 17.76 -13.26
C ASP A 106 13.10 16.88 -12.63
N GLY A 107 13.74 16.05 -13.47
CA GLY A 107 14.78 15.12 -13.02
C GLY A 107 15.98 15.79 -12.34
N SER A 108 16.31 17.03 -12.71
CA SER A 108 17.42 17.76 -12.09
C SER A 108 17.10 18.19 -10.66
N LYS A 109 15.84 18.61 -10.41
CA LYS A 109 15.41 18.97 -9.05
C LYS A 109 15.24 17.75 -8.16
N MET A 110 14.70 16.65 -8.70
CA MET A 110 14.66 15.37 -7.97
C MET A 110 16.07 14.89 -7.63
N TYR A 111 17.02 15.00 -8.55
CA TYR A 111 18.43 14.68 -8.29
C TYR A 111 19.04 15.59 -7.20
N SER A 112 18.75 16.89 -7.23
CA SER A 112 19.20 17.82 -6.18
C SER A 112 18.64 17.43 -4.80
N LEU A 113 17.39 16.97 -4.74
CA LEU A 113 16.79 16.44 -3.52
C LEU A 113 17.48 15.15 -3.07
N PHE A 114 17.69 14.18 -3.97
CA PHE A 114 18.43 12.94 -3.68
C PHE A 114 19.80 13.25 -3.09
N ARG A 115 20.56 14.13 -3.73
CA ARG A 115 21.89 14.53 -3.27
C ARG A 115 21.86 15.17 -1.88
N LYS A 116 20.95 16.12 -1.64
CA LYS A 116 20.81 16.75 -0.32
C LYS A 116 20.50 15.73 0.78
N THR A 117 19.63 14.75 0.50
CA THR A 117 19.31 13.69 1.47
C THR A 117 20.49 12.74 1.67
N ILE A 118 21.21 12.36 0.60
CA ILE A 118 22.43 11.55 0.69
C ILE A 118 23.48 12.27 1.55
N ASP A 119 23.75 13.55 1.27
CA ASP A 119 24.75 14.34 2.01
C ASP A 119 24.38 14.47 3.50
N LYS A 120 23.09 14.59 3.82
CA LYS A 120 22.58 14.63 5.21
C LYS A 120 22.76 13.31 5.96
N ILE A 121 22.70 12.17 5.25
CA ILE A 121 22.82 10.82 5.84
C ILE A 121 24.28 10.33 5.85
N GLY A 122 25.09 10.78 4.91
CA GLY A 122 26.42 10.23 4.60
C GLY A 122 26.32 9.19 3.49
N LYS A 123 27.01 9.45 2.38
CA LYS A 123 26.97 8.60 1.17
C LYS A 123 27.40 7.15 1.39
N GLU A 124 28.25 6.93 2.37
CA GLU A 124 28.74 5.61 2.81
C GLU A 124 27.66 4.78 3.52
N ASN A 125 26.63 5.43 4.06
CA ASN A 125 25.54 4.81 4.79
C ASN A 125 24.32 4.54 3.90
N VAL A 126 24.30 5.05 2.66
CA VAL A 126 23.18 4.87 1.73
C VAL A 126 23.48 3.69 0.81
N VAL A 127 22.56 2.72 0.73
CA VAL A 127 22.67 1.57 -0.17
C VAL A 127 21.81 1.76 -1.42
N GLN A 128 20.61 2.33 -1.24
CA GLN A 128 19.70 2.59 -2.35
C GLN A 128 18.77 3.77 -2.10
N ILE A 129 18.23 4.32 -3.17
CA ILE A 129 17.07 5.22 -3.20
C ILE A 129 15.92 4.51 -3.89
N VAL A 130 14.75 4.47 -3.25
CA VAL A 130 13.52 3.86 -3.74
C VAL A 130 12.48 4.92 -4.05
N THR A 131 12.01 4.96 -5.30
CA THR A 131 10.96 5.88 -5.79
C THR A 131 10.04 5.17 -6.78
N ASP A 132 8.93 5.81 -7.17
CA ASP A 132 8.16 5.34 -8.33
C ASP A 132 8.96 5.45 -9.65
N ASN A 133 8.34 4.99 -10.74
CA ASN A 133 8.91 5.00 -12.09
C ASN A 133 8.58 6.28 -12.88
N ALA A 134 8.20 7.37 -12.21
CA ALA A 134 7.96 8.62 -12.89
C ALA A 134 9.24 9.09 -13.64
N SER A 135 9.06 9.72 -14.80
CA SER A 135 10.17 10.07 -15.71
C SER A 135 11.27 10.91 -15.04
N GLU A 136 10.88 11.81 -14.15
CA GLU A 136 11.76 12.64 -13.35
C GLU A 136 12.60 11.82 -12.38
N ASN A 137 12.03 10.77 -11.78
CA ASN A 137 12.71 9.89 -10.85
C ASN A 137 13.67 8.95 -11.58
N VAL A 138 13.27 8.43 -12.74
CA VAL A 138 14.17 7.66 -13.62
C VAL A 138 15.38 8.50 -14.02
N SER A 139 15.14 9.74 -14.45
CA SER A 139 16.21 10.66 -14.83
C SER A 139 17.12 10.99 -13.65
N ALA A 140 16.56 11.29 -12.47
CA ALA A 140 17.32 11.58 -11.26
C ALA A 140 18.13 10.38 -10.77
N GLY A 141 17.54 9.18 -10.84
CA GLY A 141 18.17 7.91 -10.50
C GLY A 141 19.42 7.66 -11.34
N ARG A 142 19.32 7.84 -12.66
CA ARG A 142 20.48 7.72 -13.57
C ARG A 142 21.59 8.72 -13.24
N MET A 143 21.26 9.98 -12.97
CA MET A 143 22.24 10.98 -12.55
C MET A 143 22.92 10.60 -11.22
N MET A 144 22.13 10.07 -10.28
CA MET A 144 22.61 9.63 -8.98
C MET A 144 23.55 8.43 -9.08
N GLU A 145 23.21 7.41 -9.85
CA GLU A 145 24.06 6.23 -10.03
C GLU A 145 25.38 6.57 -10.76
N ALA A 146 25.37 7.56 -11.64
CA ALA A 146 26.60 8.07 -12.26
C ALA A 146 27.50 8.80 -11.25
N MET A 147 26.92 9.55 -10.31
CA MET A 147 27.66 10.30 -9.29
C MET A 147 28.11 9.42 -8.11
N TYR A 148 27.30 8.43 -7.74
CA TYR A 148 27.52 7.52 -6.62
C TYR A 148 27.39 6.07 -7.11
N PRO A 149 28.44 5.50 -7.74
CA PRO A 149 28.37 4.17 -8.35
C PRO A 149 28.00 3.05 -7.39
N HIS A 150 28.27 3.23 -6.09
CA HIS A 150 27.97 2.27 -5.02
C HIS A 150 26.53 2.36 -4.49
N ILE A 151 25.72 3.32 -4.94
CA ILE A 151 24.32 3.49 -4.54
C ILE A 151 23.42 3.01 -5.68
N TYR A 152 22.37 2.27 -5.34
CA TYR A 152 21.34 1.86 -6.31
C TYR A 152 20.21 2.90 -6.41
N TRP A 153 19.71 3.09 -7.62
CA TRP A 153 18.33 3.55 -7.79
C TRP A 153 17.42 2.35 -8.07
N THR A 154 16.46 2.14 -7.18
CA THR A 154 15.57 0.97 -7.21
C THR A 154 14.13 1.42 -7.36
N PRO A 155 13.45 1.06 -8.45
CA PRO A 155 12.02 1.24 -8.59
C PRO A 155 11.20 0.62 -7.47
N CYS A 156 10.14 1.31 -7.05
CA CYS A 156 9.19 0.83 -6.06
C CYS A 156 8.49 -0.42 -6.58
N ALA A 157 8.67 -1.56 -5.90
CA ALA A 157 8.08 -2.84 -6.24
C ALA A 157 6.55 -2.80 -6.24
N ALA A 158 5.95 -2.14 -5.24
CA ALA A 158 4.50 -2.00 -5.18
C ALA A 158 3.95 -1.24 -6.40
N HIS A 159 4.64 -0.17 -6.81
CA HIS A 159 4.28 0.58 -8.01
C HIS A 159 4.47 -0.26 -9.27
N CYS A 160 5.58 -0.99 -9.42
CA CYS A 160 5.84 -1.85 -10.58
C CYS A 160 4.79 -2.96 -10.72
N ILE A 161 4.43 -3.64 -9.62
CA ILE A 161 3.38 -4.68 -9.64
C ILE A 161 2.02 -4.07 -9.99
N ASN A 162 1.72 -2.86 -9.49
CA ASN A 162 0.52 -2.14 -9.89
C ASN A 162 0.52 -1.79 -11.39
N LEU A 163 1.66 -1.47 -11.99
CA LEU A 163 1.79 -1.29 -13.44
C LEU A 163 1.58 -2.60 -14.21
N MET A 164 2.07 -3.74 -13.70
CA MET A 164 1.78 -5.06 -14.28
C MET A 164 0.26 -5.33 -14.31
N PHE A 165 -0.44 -5.05 -13.21
CA PHE A 165 -1.90 -5.10 -13.20
C PHE A 165 -2.51 -4.20 -14.28
N GLY A 166 -1.99 -2.98 -14.45
CA GLY A 166 -2.51 -2.06 -15.45
C GLY A 166 -2.39 -2.54 -16.88
N ASP A 167 -1.26 -3.16 -17.22
CA ASP A 167 -1.07 -3.73 -18.55
C ASP A 167 -1.90 -4.99 -18.76
N ILE A 168 -1.98 -5.88 -17.74
CA ILE A 168 -2.82 -7.09 -17.81
C ILE A 168 -4.28 -6.71 -18.02
N PHE A 169 -4.78 -5.73 -17.26
CA PHE A 169 -6.19 -5.31 -17.34
C PHE A 169 -6.52 -4.45 -18.56
N LYS A 170 -5.55 -4.16 -19.45
CA LYS A 170 -5.79 -3.62 -20.80
C LYS A 170 -6.00 -4.72 -21.85
N GLU A 171 -5.51 -5.93 -21.60
CA GLU A 171 -5.69 -7.06 -22.50
C GLU A 171 -7.09 -7.68 -22.37
N ASN A 172 -7.62 -8.23 -23.47
CA ASN A 172 -8.82 -9.05 -23.42
C ASN A 172 -8.50 -10.48 -22.95
N PRO A 173 -9.38 -11.12 -22.16
CA PRO A 173 -10.73 -10.67 -21.79
C PRO A 173 -10.79 -9.75 -20.56
N TYR A 174 -9.67 -9.46 -19.89
CA TYR A 174 -9.60 -8.73 -18.61
C TYR A 174 -10.18 -7.32 -18.69
N ALA A 175 -9.86 -6.57 -19.75
CA ALA A 175 -10.42 -5.23 -19.98
C ALA A 175 -11.95 -5.28 -20.13
N SER A 176 -12.44 -6.17 -20.99
CA SER A 176 -13.89 -6.36 -21.24
C SER A 176 -14.66 -6.74 -19.97
N VAL A 177 -14.15 -7.66 -19.15
CA VAL A 177 -14.82 -8.06 -17.91
C VAL A 177 -14.80 -6.93 -16.87
N PHE A 178 -13.70 -6.19 -16.77
CA PHE A 178 -13.64 -5.04 -15.86
C PHE A 178 -14.61 -3.94 -16.29
N THR A 179 -14.67 -3.59 -17.58
CA THR A 179 -15.64 -2.62 -18.11
C THR A 179 -17.07 -3.04 -17.81
N LYS A 180 -17.43 -4.31 -18.00
CA LYS A 180 -18.76 -4.82 -17.64
C LYS A 180 -19.04 -4.69 -16.15
N ALA A 181 -18.07 -5.04 -15.29
CA ALA A 181 -18.21 -4.90 -13.84
C ALA A 181 -18.39 -3.44 -13.42
N VAL A 182 -17.63 -2.51 -14.00
CA VAL A 182 -17.78 -1.06 -13.76
C VAL A 182 -19.17 -0.59 -14.17
N ARG A 183 -19.67 -0.98 -15.35
CA ARG A 183 -21.03 -0.63 -15.80
C ARG A 183 -22.11 -1.13 -14.84
N VAL A 184 -22.00 -2.37 -14.36
CA VAL A 184 -22.93 -2.93 -13.36
C VAL A 184 -22.84 -2.18 -12.04
N TYR A 185 -21.62 -1.93 -11.54
CA TYR A 185 -21.39 -1.18 -10.31
C TYR A 185 -22.01 0.22 -10.39
N SER A 186 -21.68 0.98 -11.43
CA SER A 186 -22.19 2.32 -11.66
C SER A 186 -23.71 2.33 -11.75
N TYR A 187 -24.31 1.37 -12.45
CA TYR A 187 -25.77 1.29 -12.55
C TYR A 187 -26.45 1.14 -11.18
N ILE A 188 -25.92 0.26 -10.33
CA ILE A 188 -26.45 -0.01 -8.98
C ILE A 188 -26.18 1.16 -8.04
N SER A 189 -24.92 1.61 -7.94
CA SER A 189 -24.48 2.57 -6.92
C SER A 189 -25.03 3.99 -7.13
N GLN A 190 -25.31 4.41 -8.37
CA GLN A 190 -25.95 5.70 -8.68
C GLN A 190 -27.39 5.82 -8.17
N ARG A 191 -28.03 4.71 -7.81
CA ARG A 191 -29.47 4.63 -7.57
C ARG A 191 -29.69 4.20 -6.12
N PRO A 192 -29.93 5.13 -5.17
CA PRO A 192 -30.04 4.80 -3.75
C PRO A 192 -31.02 3.66 -3.43
N LEU A 193 -32.18 3.64 -4.08
CA LEU A 193 -33.16 2.57 -3.90
C LEU A 193 -32.69 1.21 -4.45
N LEU A 194 -31.91 1.20 -5.54
CA LEU A 194 -31.35 -0.01 -6.10
C LEU A 194 -30.16 -0.51 -5.27
N LEU A 195 -29.32 0.40 -4.80
CA LEU A 195 -28.23 0.09 -3.88
C LEU A 195 -28.76 -0.57 -2.60
N ASN A 196 -29.82 0.01 -1.99
CA ASN A 196 -30.47 -0.58 -0.81
C ASN A 196 -31.12 -1.94 -1.12
N LEU A 197 -31.70 -2.10 -2.32
CA LEU A 197 -32.20 -3.40 -2.75
C LEU A 197 -31.06 -4.43 -2.85
N MET A 198 -29.93 -4.07 -3.44
CA MET A 198 -28.76 -4.96 -3.49
C MET A 198 -28.27 -5.33 -2.09
N ARG A 199 -28.20 -4.35 -1.16
CA ARG A 199 -27.80 -4.57 0.25
C ARG A 199 -28.69 -5.59 0.96
N LYS A 200 -30.01 -5.56 0.72
CA LYS A 200 -30.95 -6.58 1.23
C LYS A 200 -30.57 -7.99 0.78
N PHE A 201 -30.04 -8.16 -0.44
CA PHE A 201 -29.61 -9.46 -0.95
C PHE A 201 -28.18 -9.82 -0.53
N THR A 202 -27.30 -8.83 -0.31
CA THR A 202 -25.89 -9.05 0.02
C THR A 202 -25.60 -9.13 1.53
N ASN A 203 -26.62 -8.95 2.38
CA ASN A 203 -26.51 -8.77 3.83
C ASN A 203 -25.70 -7.51 4.18
N GLU A 204 -26.15 -6.36 3.65
CA GLU A 204 -25.55 -5.04 3.83
C GLU A 204 -24.11 -4.89 3.28
N ARG A 205 -23.56 -5.91 2.62
CA ARG A 205 -22.24 -5.84 1.99
C ARG A 205 -22.28 -5.02 0.72
N ASN A 206 -21.45 -3.98 0.65
CA ASN A 206 -21.26 -3.18 -0.56
C ASN A 206 -20.24 -3.83 -1.51
N LEU A 207 -20.33 -3.50 -2.79
CA LEU A 207 -19.29 -3.81 -3.76
C LEU A 207 -18.14 -2.82 -3.64
N VAL A 208 -16.92 -3.27 -3.91
CA VAL A 208 -15.74 -2.41 -3.89
C VAL A 208 -15.80 -1.41 -5.03
N ARG A 209 -15.71 -0.12 -4.69
CA ARG A 209 -15.72 0.99 -5.63
C ARG A 209 -14.59 0.85 -6.65
N PRO A 210 -14.88 0.86 -7.97
CA PRO A 210 -13.86 0.99 -8.99
C PRO A 210 -13.15 2.35 -8.82
N ALA A 211 -11.83 2.33 -8.77
CA ALA A 211 -11.00 3.54 -8.72
C ALA A 211 -9.99 3.52 -9.87
N LYS A 212 -9.80 4.67 -10.50
CA LYS A 212 -8.81 4.88 -11.57
C LYS A 212 -7.37 4.75 -11.10
N THR A 213 -7.12 5.13 -9.85
CA THR A 213 -5.77 5.52 -9.42
C THR A 213 -4.84 4.34 -9.12
N ARG A 214 -5.34 3.09 -9.02
CA ARG A 214 -4.52 1.87 -8.82
C ARG A 214 -5.17 0.66 -9.48
N PHE A 215 -4.45 -0.03 -10.36
CA PHE A 215 -4.95 -1.18 -11.11
C PHE A 215 -5.21 -2.42 -10.24
N ALA A 216 -4.58 -2.50 -9.06
CA ALA A 216 -4.99 -3.47 -8.04
C ALA A 216 -6.47 -3.32 -7.61
N THR A 217 -7.05 -2.12 -7.71
CA THR A 217 -8.48 -1.89 -7.45
C THR A 217 -9.36 -2.59 -8.47
N ALA A 218 -8.92 -2.77 -9.72
CA ALA A 218 -9.67 -3.53 -10.71
C ALA A 218 -9.86 -4.99 -10.27
N PHE A 219 -8.79 -5.61 -9.77
CA PHE A 219 -8.83 -6.93 -9.16
C PHE A 219 -9.75 -6.95 -7.92
N LEU A 220 -9.64 -5.98 -7.01
CA LEU A 220 -10.49 -5.92 -5.81
C LEU A 220 -11.98 -5.76 -6.14
N THR A 221 -12.31 -4.95 -7.14
CA THR A 221 -13.68 -4.83 -7.67
C THR A 221 -14.16 -6.19 -8.17
N LEU A 222 -13.44 -6.85 -9.07
CA LEU A 222 -13.85 -8.17 -9.60
C LEU A 222 -13.96 -9.23 -8.50
N HIS A 223 -13.06 -9.20 -7.51
CA HIS A 223 -13.11 -10.09 -6.36
C HIS A 223 -14.37 -9.86 -5.53
N SER A 224 -14.75 -8.60 -5.27
CA SER A 224 -15.98 -8.28 -4.56
C SER A 224 -17.24 -8.76 -5.31
N PHE A 225 -17.24 -8.64 -6.64
CA PHE A 225 -18.28 -9.19 -7.50
C PHE A 225 -18.37 -10.72 -7.36
N TYR A 226 -17.24 -11.41 -7.42
CA TYR A 226 -17.16 -12.86 -7.28
C TYR A 226 -17.70 -13.34 -5.92
N LEU A 227 -17.30 -12.69 -4.83
CA LEU A 227 -17.81 -13.02 -3.49
C LEU A 227 -19.34 -12.84 -3.37
N GLN A 228 -19.92 -11.89 -4.11
CA GLN A 228 -21.37 -11.67 -4.14
C GLN A 228 -22.09 -12.37 -5.30
N LYS A 229 -21.40 -13.18 -6.12
CA LYS A 229 -21.94 -13.81 -7.36
C LYS A 229 -23.32 -14.44 -7.18
N LYS A 230 -23.47 -15.35 -6.21
CA LYS A 230 -24.75 -16.05 -5.95
C LYS A 230 -25.86 -15.07 -5.55
N LYS A 231 -25.53 -14.07 -4.74
CA LYS A 231 -26.49 -13.08 -4.22
C LYS A 231 -26.91 -12.07 -5.29
N LEU A 232 -25.96 -11.59 -6.11
CA LEU A 232 -26.22 -10.71 -7.25
C LEU A 232 -27.07 -11.40 -8.32
N ARG A 233 -26.82 -12.69 -8.61
CA ARG A 233 -27.70 -13.50 -9.46
C ARG A 233 -29.11 -13.63 -8.88
N LYS A 234 -29.21 -13.94 -7.59
CA LYS A 234 -30.51 -14.04 -6.91
C LYS A 234 -31.28 -12.72 -6.97
N LEU A 235 -30.60 -11.58 -6.81
CA LEU A 235 -31.19 -10.24 -6.94
C LEU A 235 -31.86 -10.09 -8.31
N VAL A 236 -31.13 -10.27 -9.41
CA VAL A 236 -31.69 -10.02 -10.76
C VAL A 236 -32.69 -11.07 -11.23
N LEU A 237 -32.74 -12.23 -10.56
CA LEU A 237 -33.74 -13.29 -10.82
C LEU A 237 -34.99 -13.19 -9.93
N SER A 238 -34.95 -12.34 -8.89
CA SER A 238 -36.03 -12.16 -7.92
C SER A 238 -37.27 -11.49 -8.51
N ASN A 239 -38.42 -11.69 -7.87
CA ASN A 239 -39.63 -10.95 -8.22
C ASN A 239 -39.48 -9.46 -7.84
N GLU A 240 -38.80 -9.16 -6.73
CA GLU A 240 -38.52 -7.78 -6.34
C GLU A 240 -37.74 -6.99 -7.41
N TRP A 241 -36.86 -7.64 -8.17
CA TRP A 241 -36.22 -7.02 -9.32
C TRP A 241 -37.17 -6.90 -10.52
N LYS A 242 -37.88 -7.98 -10.89
CA LYS A 242 -38.79 -7.99 -12.04
C LYS A 242 -39.89 -6.92 -11.95
N ASP A 243 -40.41 -6.70 -10.75
CA ASP A 243 -41.45 -5.70 -10.48
C ASP A 243 -40.88 -4.28 -10.34
N ASN A 244 -39.55 -4.15 -10.21
CA ASN A 244 -38.88 -2.86 -10.06
C ASN A 244 -38.85 -2.07 -11.38
N ARG A 245 -38.98 -0.74 -11.28
CA ARG A 245 -38.81 0.16 -12.44
C ARG A 245 -37.45 0.01 -13.13
N TYR A 246 -36.39 -0.28 -12.36
CA TYR A 246 -35.02 -0.41 -12.87
C TYR A 246 -34.88 -1.59 -13.84
N ALA A 247 -35.58 -2.70 -13.63
CA ALA A 247 -35.55 -3.84 -14.54
C ALA A 247 -36.14 -3.55 -15.93
N LYS A 248 -36.94 -2.48 -16.06
CA LYS A 248 -37.55 -2.07 -17.33
C LYS A 248 -36.62 -1.15 -18.14
N GLU A 249 -35.66 -0.50 -17.50
CA GLU A 249 -34.67 0.36 -18.15
C GLU A 249 -33.72 -0.46 -19.04
N VAL A 250 -33.21 0.16 -20.11
CA VAL A 250 -32.23 -0.49 -21.01
C VAL A 250 -30.99 -0.93 -20.22
N ALA A 251 -30.42 -0.03 -19.41
CA ALA A 251 -29.24 -0.33 -18.59
C ALA A 251 -29.51 -1.40 -17.51
N GLY A 252 -30.75 -1.48 -16.99
CA GLY A 252 -31.14 -2.53 -16.05
C GLY A 252 -31.22 -3.90 -16.73
N LYS A 253 -31.79 -3.98 -17.94
CA LYS A 253 -31.81 -5.22 -18.74
C LYS A 253 -30.39 -5.70 -19.05
N GLU A 254 -29.50 -4.80 -19.45
CA GLU A 254 -28.09 -5.15 -19.70
C GLU A 254 -27.38 -5.59 -18.42
N THR A 255 -27.61 -4.93 -17.28
CA THR A 255 -27.07 -5.35 -15.98
C THR A 255 -27.51 -6.77 -15.61
N ALA A 256 -28.80 -7.08 -15.77
CA ALA A 256 -29.32 -8.41 -15.51
C ALA A 256 -28.70 -9.46 -16.43
N LYS A 257 -28.55 -9.17 -17.73
CA LYS A 257 -27.88 -10.06 -18.69
C LYS A 257 -26.43 -10.35 -18.31
N VAL A 258 -25.67 -9.32 -17.91
CA VAL A 258 -24.28 -9.50 -17.45
C VAL A 258 -24.22 -10.40 -16.21
N LEU A 259 -25.06 -10.13 -15.20
CA LEU A 259 -25.04 -10.88 -13.94
C LEU A 259 -25.49 -12.34 -14.07
N ILE A 260 -26.31 -12.70 -15.06
CA ILE A 260 -26.69 -14.10 -15.32
C ILE A 260 -25.76 -14.81 -16.32
N SER A 261 -24.93 -14.07 -17.07
CA SER A 261 -24.06 -14.62 -18.12
C SER A 261 -22.95 -15.50 -17.56
N PRO A 262 -22.85 -16.79 -17.94
CA PRO A 262 -21.74 -17.65 -17.52
C PRO A 262 -20.38 -17.11 -18.00
N SER A 263 -20.30 -16.61 -19.24
CA SER A 263 -19.06 -16.06 -19.79
C SER A 263 -18.51 -14.89 -18.99
N PHE A 264 -19.38 -14.00 -18.46
CA PHE A 264 -18.93 -12.91 -17.59
C PHE A 264 -18.23 -13.46 -16.34
N TRP A 265 -18.82 -14.46 -15.68
CA TRP A 265 -18.25 -15.03 -14.47
C TRP A 265 -17.00 -15.88 -14.73
N ASN A 266 -16.91 -16.55 -15.89
CA ASN A 266 -15.69 -17.26 -16.29
C ASN A 266 -14.55 -16.28 -16.52
N ASP A 267 -14.80 -15.14 -17.17
CA ASP A 267 -13.80 -14.08 -17.32
C ASP A 267 -13.41 -13.44 -15.96
N VAL A 268 -14.37 -13.29 -15.03
CA VAL A 268 -14.06 -12.85 -13.64
C VAL A 268 -13.11 -13.85 -12.98
N VAL A 269 -13.40 -15.15 -13.06
CA VAL A 269 -12.55 -16.21 -12.50
C VAL A 269 -11.15 -16.18 -13.12
N ARG A 270 -11.04 -16.02 -14.44
CA ARG A 270 -9.74 -15.89 -15.13
C ARG A 270 -8.94 -14.69 -14.62
N ALA A 271 -9.59 -13.53 -14.47
CA ALA A 271 -8.95 -12.33 -13.92
C ALA A 271 -8.47 -12.57 -12.47
N LEU A 272 -9.22 -13.32 -11.66
CA LEU A 272 -8.84 -13.65 -10.29
C LEU A 272 -7.69 -14.66 -10.21
N LYS A 273 -7.67 -15.66 -11.10
CA LYS A 273 -6.57 -16.65 -11.21
C LYS A 273 -5.24 -15.98 -11.55
N VAL A 274 -5.26 -14.95 -12.41
CA VAL A 274 -4.06 -14.17 -12.77
C VAL A 274 -3.70 -13.16 -11.67
N GLY A 275 -4.67 -12.40 -11.18
CA GLY A 275 -4.41 -11.32 -10.23
C GLY A 275 -4.13 -11.78 -8.81
N GLY A 276 -4.65 -12.94 -8.40
CA GLY A 276 -4.50 -13.48 -7.05
C GLY A 276 -3.05 -13.72 -6.65
N PRO A 277 -2.22 -14.36 -7.47
CA PRO A 277 -0.81 -14.52 -7.16
C PRO A 277 -0.05 -13.18 -7.08
N LEU A 278 -0.31 -12.24 -8.00
CA LEU A 278 0.31 -10.91 -7.99
C LEU A 278 -0.12 -10.06 -6.79
N ILE A 279 -1.36 -10.18 -6.31
CA ILE A 279 -1.81 -9.45 -5.11
C ILE A 279 -1.10 -9.96 -3.85
N LYS A 280 -0.77 -11.26 -3.79
CA LYS A 280 0.04 -11.83 -2.70
C LYS A 280 1.43 -11.19 -2.70
N VAL A 281 2.08 -11.05 -3.86
CA VAL A 281 3.39 -10.37 -3.96
C VAL A 281 3.28 -8.89 -3.60
N LEU A 282 2.27 -8.18 -4.12
CA LEU A 282 2.04 -6.76 -3.81
C LEU A 282 1.93 -6.54 -2.30
N ARG A 283 1.13 -7.35 -1.61
CA ARG A 283 0.97 -7.27 -0.15
C ARG A 283 2.26 -7.58 0.60
N MET A 284 3.05 -8.52 0.12
CA MET A 284 4.34 -8.84 0.72
C MET A 284 5.33 -7.66 0.64
N VAL A 285 5.46 -7.02 -0.52
CA VAL A 285 6.37 -5.87 -0.69
C VAL A 285 5.87 -4.59 -0.01
N ASP A 286 4.56 -4.50 0.20
CA ASP A 286 3.92 -3.39 0.91
C ASP A 286 3.93 -3.61 2.44
N GLY A 287 4.08 -4.85 2.90
CA GLY A 287 4.07 -5.22 4.31
C GLY A 287 5.30 -4.72 5.08
N GLU A 288 5.09 -4.30 6.33
CA GLU A 288 6.18 -3.87 7.25
C GLU A 288 6.69 -5.02 8.14
N ARG A 289 6.16 -6.25 7.98
CA ARG A 289 6.44 -7.41 8.86
C ARG A 289 7.79 -8.07 8.62
N LYS A 290 8.11 -8.36 7.36
CA LYS A 290 9.39 -8.94 6.95
C LYS A 290 9.96 -8.09 5.82
N PRO A 291 11.24 -7.70 5.88
CA PRO A 291 11.89 -7.05 4.75
C PRO A 291 11.74 -7.88 3.47
N PRO A 292 11.19 -7.33 2.38
CA PRO A 292 10.82 -8.10 1.20
C PRO A 292 12.01 -8.45 0.30
N MET A 293 13.18 -7.83 0.50
CA MET A 293 14.35 -8.00 -0.38
C MET A 293 14.77 -9.46 -0.55
N GLY A 294 14.68 -10.27 0.50
CA GLY A 294 15.01 -11.69 0.48
C GLY A 294 13.95 -12.62 -0.12
N TYR A 295 12.77 -12.09 -0.49
CA TYR A 295 11.62 -12.88 -0.90
C TYR A 295 11.07 -12.50 -2.26
N LEU A 296 11.28 -11.25 -2.72
CA LEU A 296 10.64 -10.73 -3.93
C LEU A 296 10.90 -11.57 -5.18
N TYR A 297 12.14 -12.05 -5.37
CA TYR A 297 12.52 -12.87 -6.52
C TYR A 297 11.65 -14.15 -6.59
N GLU A 298 11.78 -15.03 -5.60
CA GLU A 298 10.99 -16.26 -5.49
C GLU A 298 9.48 -15.99 -5.50
N ALA A 299 9.03 -14.90 -4.90
CA ALA A 299 7.61 -14.59 -4.86
C ALA A 299 7.04 -14.28 -6.25
N MET A 300 7.81 -13.65 -7.14
CA MET A 300 7.42 -13.44 -8.53
C MET A 300 7.44 -14.75 -9.32
N ASP A 301 8.45 -15.60 -9.13
CA ASP A 301 8.51 -16.92 -9.77
C ASP A 301 7.32 -17.79 -9.37
N ARG A 302 7.07 -17.91 -8.06
CA ARG A 302 5.89 -18.62 -7.55
C ARG A 302 4.58 -18.01 -8.02
N ALA A 303 4.52 -16.69 -8.23
CA ALA A 303 3.33 -16.07 -8.78
C ALA A 303 3.08 -16.57 -10.21
N LYS A 304 4.11 -16.63 -11.06
CA LYS A 304 4.01 -17.22 -12.40
C LYS A 304 3.63 -18.70 -12.34
N GLU A 305 4.31 -19.50 -11.51
CA GLU A 305 3.97 -20.92 -11.32
C GLU A 305 2.50 -21.13 -10.92
N THR A 306 2.01 -20.34 -9.96
CA THR A 306 0.61 -20.40 -9.50
C THR A 306 -0.37 -20.04 -10.61
N ILE A 307 -0.05 -19.03 -11.44
CA ILE A 307 -0.87 -18.64 -12.59
C ILE A 307 -0.93 -19.79 -13.59
N ALA A 308 0.22 -20.38 -13.96
CA ALA A 308 0.27 -21.49 -14.91
C ALA A 308 -0.52 -22.71 -14.40
N ALA A 309 -0.33 -23.07 -13.13
CA ALA A 309 -1.05 -24.17 -12.48
C ALA A 309 -2.57 -23.94 -12.46
N SER A 310 -3.03 -22.70 -12.25
CA SER A 310 -4.46 -22.33 -12.23
C SER A 310 -5.16 -22.54 -13.59
N PHE A 311 -4.37 -22.69 -14.66
CA PHE A 311 -4.83 -22.98 -16.02
C PHE A 311 -4.37 -24.35 -16.52
N GLU A 312 -3.99 -25.26 -15.62
CA GLU A 312 -3.55 -26.63 -15.96
C GLU A 312 -2.38 -26.66 -16.96
N GLY A 313 -1.56 -25.61 -16.98
CA GLY A 313 -0.45 -25.47 -17.94
C GLY A 313 -0.87 -25.12 -19.37
N ASP A 314 -2.12 -24.72 -19.62
CA ASP A 314 -2.54 -24.22 -20.94
C ASP A 314 -1.93 -22.84 -21.22
N VAL A 315 -0.74 -22.84 -21.83
CA VAL A 315 0.07 -21.66 -22.17
C VAL A 315 -0.76 -20.57 -22.85
N ARG A 316 -1.70 -20.94 -23.73
CA ARG A 316 -2.54 -19.98 -24.49
C ARG A 316 -3.37 -19.06 -23.58
N LYS A 317 -3.62 -19.46 -22.33
CA LYS A 317 -4.42 -18.69 -21.36
C LYS A 317 -3.60 -17.68 -20.56
N TYR A 318 -2.27 -17.81 -20.49
CA TYR A 318 -1.44 -16.97 -19.62
C TYR A 318 -0.14 -16.47 -20.27
N GLU A 319 0.20 -16.88 -21.49
CA GLU A 319 1.42 -16.46 -22.20
C GLU A 319 1.56 -14.93 -22.26
N LYS A 320 0.54 -14.23 -22.73
CA LYS A 320 0.52 -12.75 -22.74
C LYS A 320 0.69 -12.12 -21.37
N VAL A 321 0.15 -12.76 -20.32
CA VAL A 321 0.30 -12.29 -18.94
C VAL A 321 1.76 -12.43 -18.51
N PHE A 322 2.42 -13.55 -18.88
CA PHE A 322 3.83 -13.75 -18.59
C PHE A 322 4.70 -12.75 -19.35
N GLU A 323 4.43 -12.49 -20.63
CA GLU A 323 5.12 -11.45 -21.40
C GLU A 323 5.07 -10.08 -20.69
N ILE A 324 3.89 -9.68 -20.20
CA ILE A 324 3.73 -8.42 -19.46
C ILE A 324 4.53 -8.43 -18.15
N ILE A 325 4.46 -9.53 -17.39
CA ILE A 325 5.21 -9.68 -16.14
C ILE A 325 6.71 -9.59 -16.41
N ASP A 326 7.21 -10.31 -17.42
CA ASP A 326 8.62 -10.42 -17.76
C ASP A 326 9.16 -9.08 -18.26
N ILE A 327 8.44 -8.39 -19.16
CA ILE A 327 8.81 -7.04 -19.62
C ILE A 327 8.94 -6.07 -18.44
N ARG A 328 8.00 -6.08 -17.49
CA ARG A 328 8.03 -5.20 -16.32
C ARG A 328 9.09 -5.62 -15.31
N TRP A 329 9.31 -6.92 -15.16
CA TRP A 329 10.35 -7.47 -14.30
C TRP A 329 11.73 -7.06 -14.78
N GLU A 330 12.09 -7.38 -16.02
CA GLU A 330 13.41 -7.13 -16.60
C GLU A 330 13.73 -5.64 -16.72
N ASN A 331 12.78 -4.85 -17.24
CA ASN A 331 13.06 -3.45 -17.57
C ASN A 331 12.89 -2.48 -16.40
N GLN A 332 12.11 -2.84 -15.38
CA GLN A 332 11.72 -1.90 -14.32
C GLN A 332 12.04 -2.43 -12.92
N LEU A 333 11.54 -3.60 -12.55
CA LEU A 333 11.58 -4.05 -11.15
C LEU A 333 12.89 -4.72 -10.75
N HIS A 334 13.34 -5.71 -11.52
CA HIS A 334 14.46 -6.56 -11.14
C HIS A 334 15.76 -5.75 -10.99
N ARG A 335 16.51 -6.04 -9.93
CA ARG A 335 17.81 -5.43 -9.62
C ARG A 335 18.71 -6.50 -8.99
N PRO A 336 20.05 -6.38 -9.12
CA PRO A 336 21.00 -7.26 -8.46
C PRO A 336 20.75 -7.45 -6.95
N LEU A 337 20.21 -6.42 -6.27
CA LEU A 337 19.78 -6.49 -4.87
C LEU A 337 18.76 -7.60 -4.60
N HIS A 338 17.79 -7.81 -5.50
CA HIS A 338 16.74 -8.82 -5.34
C HIS A 338 17.32 -10.24 -5.50
N ALA A 339 18.22 -10.44 -6.46
CA ALA A 339 18.92 -11.71 -6.64
C ALA A 339 19.83 -12.04 -5.45
N ALA A 340 20.60 -11.06 -4.98
CA ALA A 340 21.42 -11.22 -3.79
C ALA A 340 20.58 -11.54 -2.55
N GLY A 341 19.47 -10.82 -2.37
CA GLY A 341 18.51 -11.09 -1.29
C GLY A 341 18.00 -12.53 -1.32
N HIS A 342 17.69 -13.07 -2.50
CA HIS A 342 17.22 -14.44 -2.65
C HIS A 342 18.26 -15.49 -2.22
N LEU A 343 19.53 -15.39 -2.68
CA LEU A 343 20.59 -16.33 -2.24
C LEU A 343 20.93 -16.21 -0.75
N LEU A 344 20.81 -15.01 -0.20
CA LEU A 344 21.07 -14.76 1.21
C LEU A 344 19.89 -15.17 2.10
N ASN A 345 18.74 -15.55 1.54
CA ASN A 345 17.63 -16.07 2.31
C ASN A 345 17.85 -17.57 2.60
N PRO A 346 18.12 -17.99 3.86
CA PRO A 346 18.45 -19.38 4.16
C PRO A 346 17.27 -20.33 3.91
N GLY A 347 16.02 -19.93 4.14
CA GLY A 347 14.87 -20.79 3.86
C GLY A 347 14.74 -21.12 2.37
N LEU A 348 15.01 -20.13 1.52
CA LEU A 348 14.94 -20.29 0.07
C LEU A 348 16.21 -20.95 -0.46
N PHE A 349 17.38 -20.36 -0.24
CA PHE A 349 18.65 -20.83 -0.78
C PHE A 349 18.89 -22.33 -0.62
N TYR A 350 18.76 -22.88 0.61
CA TYR A 350 18.98 -24.32 0.82
C TYR A 350 17.88 -25.18 0.19
N LYS A 351 16.64 -24.68 0.12
CA LYS A 351 15.54 -25.37 -0.56
C LYS A 351 15.78 -25.38 -2.07
N ASN A 352 16.01 -24.23 -2.69
CA ASN A 352 16.25 -24.11 -4.13
C ASN A 352 17.54 -24.83 -4.56
N THR A 353 18.57 -24.89 -3.71
CA THR A 353 19.78 -25.68 -3.98
C THR A 353 19.49 -27.18 -3.98
N ARG A 354 18.74 -27.68 -2.99
CA ARG A 354 18.37 -29.09 -2.90
C ARG A 354 17.45 -29.51 -4.06
N ASP A 355 16.55 -28.62 -4.44
CA ASP A 355 15.54 -28.87 -5.48
C ASP A 355 16.08 -28.51 -6.89
N GLU A 356 17.35 -28.08 -7.00
CA GLU A 356 18.04 -27.68 -8.25
C GLU A 356 17.32 -26.60 -9.07
N THR A 357 16.69 -25.63 -8.40
CA THR A 357 15.88 -24.57 -9.03
C THR A 357 16.55 -23.19 -9.11
N LEU A 358 17.80 -23.04 -8.65
CA LEU A 358 18.52 -21.78 -8.73
C LEU A 358 18.98 -21.47 -10.16
N ALA A 359 18.39 -20.44 -10.78
CA ALA A 359 18.79 -19.96 -12.10
C ALA A 359 20.17 -19.28 -12.09
N SER A 360 20.87 -19.35 -13.23
CA SER A 360 22.20 -18.73 -13.41
C SER A 360 22.17 -17.20 -13.25
N GLU A 361 21.08 -16.55 -13.66
CA GLU A 361 20.88 -15.10 -13.53
C GLU A 361 20.88 -14.63 -12.06
N VAL A 362 20.44 -15.48 -11.13
CA VAL A 362 20.46 -15.18 -9.70
C VAL A 362 21.90 -15.04 -9.20
N TRP A 363 22.79 -15.93 -9.65
CA TRP A 363 24.21 -15.87 -9.32
C TRP A 363 24.89 -14.65 -9.93
N ILE A 364 24.57 -14.34 -11.19
CA ILE A 364 25.06 -13.13 -11.87
C ILE A 364 24.65 -11.89 -11.08
N GLY A 365 23.38 -11.80 -10.68
CA GLY A 365 22.86 -10.70 -9.87
C GLY A 365 23.51 -10.61 -8.50
N TYR A 366 23.79 -11.73 -7.84
CA TYR A 366 24.50 -11.74 -6.56
C TYR A 366 25.93 -11.17 -6.67
N HIS A 367 26.70 -11.62 -7.66
CA HIS A 367 28.06 -11.12 -7.87
C HIS A 367 28.07 -9.64 -8.28
N ALA A 368 27.16 -9.22 -9.16
CA ALA A 368 27.01 -7.80 -9.51
C ALA A 368 26.65 -6.92 -8.29
N CYS A 369 25.86 -7.47 -7.36
CA CYS A 369 25.54 -6.79 -6.10
C CYS A 369 26.75 -6.66 -5.18
N LEU A 370 27.55 -7.72 -5.05
CA LEU A 370 28.80 -7.69 -4.29
C LEU A 370 29.77 -6.66 -4.84
N GLU A 371 30.04 -6.69 -6.15
CA GLU A 371 30.98 -5.76 -6.80
C GLU A 371 30.57 -4.30 -6.63
N LYS A 372 29.26 -4.01 -6.67
CA LYS A 372 28.74 -2.65 -6.50
C LYS A 372 28.77 -2.17 -5.05
N LEU A 373 28.47 -3.03 -4.08
CA LEU A 373 28.33 -2.63 -2.66
C LEU A 373 29.59 -2.80 -1.81
N VAL A 374 30.55 -3.61 -2.26
CA VAL A 374 31.77 -3.93 -1.54
C VAL A 374 32.96 -3.32 -2.28
N PRO A 375 33.54 -2.22 -1.76
CA PRO A 375 34.56 -1.48 -2.51
C PRO A 375 35.93 -2.16 -2.59
N ASN A 376 36.18 -3.17 -1.75
CA ASN A 376 37.48 -3.82 -1.63
C ASN A 376 37.42 -5.26 -2.16
N SER A 377 38.23 -5.58 -3.17
CA SER A 377 38.32 -6.93 -3.74
C SER A 377 38.72 -7.98 -2.71
N ALA A 378 39.64 -7.67 -1.79
CA ALA A 378 40.02 -8.61 -0.73
C ALA A 378 38.84 -8.95 0.20
N THR A 379 37.90 -8.00 0.41
CA THR A 379 36.68 -8.27 1.18
C THR A 379 35.69 -9.08 0.36
N ILE A 380 35.62 -8.89 -0.97
CA ILE A 380 34.81 -9.74 -1.86
C ILE A 380 35.31 -11.18 -1.80
N ASP A 381 36.62 -11.40 -1.87
CA ASP A 381 37.23 -12.75 -1.79
C ASP A 381 36.90 -13.43 -0.46
N GLN A 382 37.03 -12.69 0.66
CA GLN A 382 36.63 -13.17 1.99
C GLN A 382 35.14 -13.52 2.07
N ILE A 383 34.27 -12.71 1.47
CA ILE A 383 32.83 -13.00 1.41
C ILE A 383 32.60 -14.27 0.58
N GLY A 384 33.34 -14.50 -0.50
CA GLY A 384 33.28 -15.71 -1.32
C GLY A 384 33.64 -16.98 -0.53
N GLU A 385 34.75 -16.96 0.22
CA GLU A 385 35.14 -18.06 1.10
C GLU A 385 34.08 -18.33 2.20
N GLU A 386 33.59 -17.27 2.83
CA GLU A 386 32.53 -17.33 3.82
C GLU A 386 31.21 -17.86 3.24
N PHE A 387 30.90 -17.50 2.00
CA PHE A 387 29.74 -17.98 1.27
C PHE A 387 29.86 -19.48 0.98
N GLY A 388 31.06 -19.98 0.70
CA GLY A 388 31.35 -21.42 0.62
C GLY A 388 30.90 -22.16 1.89
N ARG A 389 31.25 -21.66 3.07
CA ARG A 389 30.83 -22.24 4.37
C ARG A 389 29.31 -22.19 4.56
N TYR A 390 28.69 -21.07 4.21
CA TYR A 390 27.22 -20.95 4.21
C TYR A 390 26.59 -21.98 3.27
N SER A 391 27.06 -22.07 2.02
CA SER A 391 26.49 -22.97 1.02
C SER A 391 26.49 -24.45 1.45
N GLN A 392 27.54 -24.87 2.15
CA GLN A 392 27.72 -26.24 2.65
C GLN A 392 27.08 -26.47 4.03
N ALA A 393 26.41 -25.47 4.59
CA ALA A 393 25.86 -25.50 5.95
C ALA A 393 26.91 -25.88 7.02
N GLU A 394 28.14 -25.37 6.89
CA GLU A 394 29.20 -25.66 7.83
C GLU A 394 29.03 -24.92 9.17
N GLY A 395 29.61 -25.50 10.23
CA GLY A 395 29.68 -24.85 11.54
C GLY A 395 28.31 -24.50 12.11
N LEU A 396 28.12 -23.22 12.48
CA LEU A 396 26.85 -22.74 13.06
C LEU A 396 25.64 -22.93 12.13
N PHE A 397 25.84 -22.94 10.81
CA PHE A 397 24.76 -23.07 9.84
C PHE A 397 24.15 -24.48 9.76
N GLY A 398 24.93 -25.49 10.14
CA GLY A 398 24.54 -26.90 10.17
C GLY A 398 23.92 -27.35 11.48
N LEU A 399 23.89 -26.48 12.50
CA LEU A 399 23.21 -26.79 13.76
C LEU A 399 21.73 -27.06 13.51
N GLN A 400 21.18 -28.08 14.18
CA GLN A 400 19.75 -28.41 14.07
C GLN A 400 18.85 -27.23 14.44
N ALA A 401 19.27 -26.37 15.38
CA ALA A 401 18.56 -25.14 15.70
C ALA A 401 18.58 -24.13 14.54
N ALA A 402 19.70 -24.00 13.82
CA ALA A 402 19.83 -23.12 12.66
C ALA A 402 18.97 -23.62 11.49
N ILE A 403 18.98 -24.93 11.22
CA ILE A 403 18.18 -25.57 10.17
C ILE A 403 16.69 -25.35 10.42
N ARG A 404 16.19 -25.65 11.63
CA ARG A 404 14.78 -25.40 11.98
C ARG A 404 14.40 -23.92 11.89
N ALA A 405 15.35 -23.02 12.18
CA ALA A 405 15.09 -21.60 12.19
C ALA A 405 15.01 -20.96 10.79
N ARG A 406 15.41 -21.65 9.72
CA ARG A 406 15.48 -21.11 8.34
C ARG A 406 14.11 -20.58 7.86
N ASP A 407 13.03 -21.28 8.20
CA ASP A 407 11.66 -20.93 7.78
C ASP A 407 10.85 -20.22 8.88
N ILE A 408 11.33 -20.26 10.12
CA ILE A 408 10.63 -19.68 11.28
C ILE A 408 10.99 -18.20 11.46
N ARG A 409 12.27 -17.85 11.32
CA ARG A 409 12.78 -16.49 11.56
C ARG A 409 12.82 -15.68 10.28
N SER A 410 12.86 -14.36 10.42
CA SER A 410 13.24 -13.52 9.28
C SER A 410 14.71 -13.81 8.90
N PRO A 411 15.10 -13.69 7.62
CA PRO A 411 16.46 -13.90 7.16
C PRO A 411 17.46 -13.03 7.93
N VAL A 412 17.11 -11.77 8.21
CA VAL A 412 17.94 -10.84 8.99
C VAL A 412 18.21 -11.38 10.40
N GLU A 413 17.19 -11.87 11.10
CA GLU A 413 17.35 -12.45 12.45
C GLU A 413 18.15 -13.75 12.43
N TRP A 414 17.93 -14.58 11.41
CA TRP A 414 18.70 -15.81 11.23
C TRP A 414 20.19 -15.50 11.05
N TRP A 415 20.54 -14.55 10.18
CA TRP A 415 21.93 -14.11 10.00
C TRP A 415 22.53 -13.51 11.26
N LYS A 416 21.77 -12.71 12.01
CA LYS A 416 22.22 -12.16 13.30
C LYS A 416 22.56 -13.25 14.31
N GLN A 417 21.84 -14.38 14.29
CA GLN A 417 22.00 -15.46 15.27
C GLN A 417 23.06 -16.50 14.85
N PHE A 418 23.12 -16.87 13.57
CA PHE A 418 23.93 -18.01 13.10
C PHE A 418 25.11 -17.60 12.22
N GLY A 419 25.19 -16.34 11.75
CA GLY A 419 26.25 -15.85 10.88
C GLY A 419 27.59 -15.51 11.54
N HIS A 420 27.78 -15.79 12.83
CA HIS A 420 28.95 -15.31 13.59
C HIS A 420 30.31 -15.87 13.12
N GLN A 421 30.32 -17.03 12.45
CA GLN A 421 31.54 -17.62 11.88
C GLN A 421 31.89 -17.09 10.47
N THR A 422 31.04 -16.21 9.94
CA THR A 422 31.20 -15.57 8.63
C THR A 422 30.91 -14.08 8.75
N PRO A 423 31.77 -13.30 9.44
CA PRO A 423 31.46 -11.92 9.81
C PRO A 423 31.27 -10.98 8.60
N ASN A 424 32.00 -11.19 7.50
CA ASN A 424 31.89 -10.34 6.31
C ASN A 424 30.59 -10.61 5.55
N LEU A 425 30.28 -11.87 5.30
CA LEU A 425 29.04 -12.34 4.70
C LEU A 425 27.85 -12.02 5.60
N GLN A 426 27.96 -12.17 6.93
CA GLN A 426 26.90 -11.80 7.86
C GLN A 426 26.58 -10.31 7.75
N LYS A 427 27.60 -9.45 7.71
CA LYS A 427 27.41 -8.01 7.55
C LYS A 427 26.78 -7.68 6.20
N PHE A 428 27.24 -8.31 5.12
CA PHE A 428 26.69 -8.15 3.77
C PHE A 428 25.24 -8.64 3.69
N ALA A 429 24.94 -9.80 4.27
CA ALA A 429 23.62 -10.40 4.30
C ALA A 429 22.61 -9.51 5.03
N ILE A 430 22.95 -9.02 6.23
CA ILE A 430 22.09 -8.09 6.97
C ILE A 430 21.92 -6.79 6.20
N LYS A 431 22.99 -6.26 5.58
CA LYS A 431 22.93 -5.06 4.72
C LYS A 431 21.90 -5.21 3.61
N VAL A 432 21.93 -6.30 2.84
CA VAL A 432 21.01 -6.51 1.70
C VAL A 432 19.60 -6.89 2.18
N LEU A 433 19.49 -7.87 3.08
CA LEU A 433 18.19 -8.42 3.49
C LEU A 433 17.34 -7.45 4.31
N SER A 434 17.93 -6.41 4.91
CA SER A 434 17.18 -5.42 5.69
C SER A 434 16.60 -4.26 4.86
N LEU A 435 16.90 -4.22 3.57
CA LEU A 435 16.43 -3.17 2.67
C LEU A 435 14.93 -3.33 2.35
N THR A 436 14.28 -2.21 2.07
CA THR A 436 12.92 -2.18 1.52
C THR A 436 12.92 -2.33 0.00
N CYS A 437 11.84 -2.85 -0.57
CA CYS A 437 11.62 -2.85 -2.03
C CYS A 437 10.57 -1.81 -2.45
N SER A 438 9.94 -1.10 -1.50
CA SER A 438 8.81 -0.22 -1.78
C SER A 438 8.96 1.15 -1.12
N ALA A 439 8.50 2.19 -1.80
CA ALA A 439 8.34 3.55 -1.28
C ALA A 439 6.94 3.78 -0.67
N SER A 440 6.07 2.76 -0.63
CA SER A 440 4.68 2.87 -0.16
C SER A 440 4.52 3.24 1.30
N GLY A 441 5.57 3.08 2.12
CA GLY A 441 5.63 3.69 3.44
C GLY A 441 5.30 5.17 3.38
N CYS A 442 5.89 5.91 2.43
CA CYS A 442 5.70 7.34 2.20
C CYS A 442 4.24 7.70 1.84
N GLU A 443 3.55 6.79 1.15
CA GLU A 443 2.18 6.97 0.63
C GLU A 443 1.12 6.88 1.74
N ARG A 444 1.38 6.11 2.79
CA ARG A 444 0.45 5.96 3.93
C ARG A 444 0.38 7.18 4.84
N ASN A 445 1.20 8.21 4.59
CA ASN A 445 1.23 9.45 5.36
C ASN A 445 0.22 10.49 4.88
N TRP A 446 -0.40 10.30 3.72
CA TRP A 446 -1.24 11.34 3.11
C TRP A 446 -2.52 11.63 3.91
N SER A 447 -3.14 10.61 4.52
CA SER A 447 -4.26 10.78 5.45
C SER A 447 -3.90 11.60 6.70
N VAL A 448 -2.65 11.49 7.15
CA VAL A 448 -2.11 12.25 8.27
C VAL A 448 -1.88 13.70 7.87
N PHE A 449 -1.31 13.94 6.69
CA PHE A 449 -1.17 15.26 6.12
C PHE A 449 -2.54 15.92 5.93
N GLU A 450 -3.51 15.28 5.29
CA GLU A 450 -4.85 15.84 5.07
C GLU A 450 -5.59 16.16 6.37
N HIS A 451 -5.50 15.26 7.37
CA HIS A 451 -6.09 15.48 8.68
C HIS A 451 -5.46 16.68 9.44
N ILE A 452 -4.14 16.88 9.32
CA ILE A 452 -3.44 17.98 9.97
C ILE A 452 -3.60 19.29 9.15
N HIS A 453 -3.65 19.21 7.81
CA HIS A 453 -3.85 20.33 6.86
C HIS A 453 -5.33 20.70 6.59
N SER A 454 -6.27 20.30 7.45
CA SER A 454 -7.68 20.67 7.29
C SER A 454 -7.94 22.17 7.49
N LYS A 455 -9.00 22.71 6.86
CA LYS A 455 -9.41 24.13 6.96
C LYS A 455 -9.54 24.65 8.41
N LYS A 456 -9.80 23.76 9.40
CA LYS A 456 -9.90 24.10 10.84
C LYS A 456 -8.54 24.38 11.52
N ARG A 457 -7.40 23.92 10.97
CA ARG A 457 -6.05 24.08 11.55
C ARG A 457 -5.15 25.09 10.80
N ASN A 458 -5.70 25.83 9.84
CA ASN A 458 -5.01 26.84 9.01
C ASN A 458 -4.40 28.07 9.74
N ARG A 459 -4.30 28.06 11.08
CA ARG A 459 -3.72 29.15 11.89
C ARG A 459 -2.39 28.78 12.57
N LEU A 460 -1.81 27.62 12.26
CA LEU A 460 -0.49 27.23 12.76
C LEU A 460 0.60 27.71 11.80
N GLU A 461 1.70 28.27 12.34
CA GLU A 461 2.93 28.51 11.57
C GLU A 461 3.42 27.20 10.95
N LEU A 462 3.90 27.26 9.70
CA LEU A 462 4.34 26.10 8.90
C LEU A 462 5.35 25.21 9.64
N SER A 463 6.23 25.80 10.44
CA SER A 463 7.21 25.06 11.26
C SER A 463 6.55 24.13 12.29
N ARG A 464 5.50 24.59 12.98
CA ARG A 464 4.78 23.77 13.97
C ARG A 464 3.98 22.65 13.31
N LEU A 465 3.49 22.90 12.09
CA LEU A 465 2.79 21.90 11.30
C LEU A 465 3.73 20.74 10.94
N ASN A 466 4.94 21.06 10.49
CA ASN A 466 5.98 20.08 10.19
C ASN A 466 6.37 19.28 11.43
N ASP A 467 6.54 19.93 12.59
CA ASP A 467 6.82 19.23 13.86
C ASP A 467 5.72 18.22 14.22
N LEU A 468 4.45 18.59 14.03
CA LEU A 468 3.30 17.70 14.32
C LEU A 468 3.26 16.50 13.38
N VAL A 469 3.52 16.70 12.08
CA VAL A 469 3.63 15.61 11.10
C VAL A 469 4.80 14.70 11.48
N TYR A 470 5.98 15.28 11.74
CA TYR A 470 7.19 14.57 12.09
C TYR A 470 6.99 13.69 13.34
N ILE A 471 6.38 14.23 14.40
CA ILE A 471 6.09 13.47 15.62
C ILE A 471 5.04 12.38 15.38
N LYS A 472 3.89 12.74 14.80
CA LYS A 472 2.78 11.80 14.63
C LYS A 472 3.21 10.62 13.77
N TYR A 473 3.92 10.89 12.69
CA TYR A 473 4.26 9.87 11.73
C TYR A 473 5.37 8.94 12.21
N ASN A 474 6.46 9.47 12.78
CA ASN A 474 7.50 8.63 13.39
C ASN A 474 6.95 7.76 14.53
N ARG A 475 6.02 8.27 15.34
CA ARG A 475 5.33 7.45 16.37
C ARG A 475 4.45 6.36 15.77
N THR A 476 3.83 6.61 14.63
CA THR A 476 3.02 5.60 13.92
C THR A 476 3.91 4.53 13.32
N LEU A 477 4.99 4.91 12.62
CA LEU A 477 5.98 3.98 12.07
C LEU A 477 6.57 3.08 13.16
N ARG A 478 6.99 3.67 14.29
CA ARG A 478 7.49 2.90 15.43
C ARG A 478 6.47 1.90 15.97
N ARG A 479 5.21 2.33 16.18
CA ARG A 479 4.14 1.46 16.69
C ARG A 479 3.87 0.29 15.76
N ARG A 480 3.87 0.53 14.44
CA ARG A 480 3.71 -0.54 13.44
C ARG A 480 4.89 -1.51 13.48
N TYR A 481 6.11 -0.98 13.53
CA TYR A 481 7.30 -1.81 13.65
C TYR A 481 7.29 -2.66 14.93
N GLU A 482 6.85 -2.12 16.07
CA GLU A 482 6.70 -2.87 17.32
C GLU A 482 5.56 -3.91 17.26
N ALA A 483 4.51 -3.65 16.48
CA ALA A 483 3.36 -4.54 16.29
C ALA A 483 3.51 -5.53 15.12
N ARG A 484 4.68 -5.56 14.48
CA ARG A 484 4.93 -6.33 13.25
C ARG A 484 4.69 -7.83 13.39
N ASP A 485 4.85 -8.36 14.60
CA ASP A 485 4.66 -9.79 14.89
C ASP A 485 3.22 -10.13 15.33
N THR A 486 2.41 -9.11 15.63
CA THR A 486 1.02 -9.24 16.10
C THR A 486 -0.02 -8.93 15.02
N ILE A 487 0.35 -8.13 14.02
CA ILE A 487 -0.49 -7.81 12.87
C ILE A 487 -0.06 -8.75 11.75
N ASP A 488 -0.91 -9.72 11.42
CA ASP A 488 -0.64 -10.59 10.28
C ASP A 488 -0.98 -9.86 8.96
N PRO A 489 0.01 -9.57 8.09
CA PRO A 489 -0.25 -8.96 6.78
C PRO A 489 -0.87 -9.94 5.78
N ILE A 490 -0.96 -11.23 6.14
CA ILE A 490 -1.50 -12.32 5.31
C ILE A 490 -2.95 -12.67 5.71
N LEU A 491 -3.40 -12.28 6.91
CA LEU A 491 -4.80 -12.45 7.32
C LEU A 491 -5.69 -11.47 6.54
N LEU A 492 -6.48 -12.04 5.64
CA LEU A 492 -7.58 -11.38 4.92
C LEU A 492 -8.62 -10.74 5.87
N ASP A 493 -8.60 -11.09 7.16
CA ASP A 493 -9.55 -10.63 8.17
C ASP A 493 -9.18 -9.28 8.80
N ASN A 494 -7.97 -8.76 8.55
CA ASN A 494 -7.53 -7.43 9.02
C ASN A 494 -7.32 -6.45 7.86
N ILE A 495 -8.11 -6.60 6.79
CA ILE A 495 -8.18 -5.62 5.71
C ILE A 495 -8.77 -4.34 6.30
N ASP A 496 -7.93 -3.32 6.47
CA ASP A 496 -8.42 -1.97 6.67
C ASP A 496 -9.05 -1.50 5.35
N GLU A 497 -10.37 -1.68 5.19
CA GLU A 497 -11.14 -1.12 4.07
C GLU A 497 -11.06 0.42 4.04
N ALA A 498 -10.64 1.06 5.15
CA ALA A 498 -10.35 2.48 5.25
C ALA A 498 -8.88 2.83 4.95
N ASN A 499 -8.08 1.89 4.45
CA ASN A 499 -6.76 2.20 3.91
C ASN A 499 -6.96 3.02 2.63
N GLU A 500 -6.94 4.35 2.74
CA GLU A 500 -7.01 5.32 1.63
C GLU A 500 -5.98 5.04 0.52
N TRP A 501 -4.97 4.21 0.81
CA TRP A 501 -4.05 3.62 -0.14
C TRP A 501 -4.66 2.53 -1.06
N LEU A 502 -5.55 1.66 -0.58
CA LEU A 502 -6.24 0.67 -1.43
C LEU A 502 -7.42 1.28 -2.19
N THR A 503 -8.00 2.37 -1.67
CA THR A 503 -9.22 3.01 -2.18
C THR A 503 -8.98 4.31 -2.95
N GLY A 504 -7.84 4.99 -2.72
CA GLY A 504 -7.38 6.19 -3.42
C GLY A 504 -8.12 7.49 -3.04
N ALA A 505 -7.43 8.63 -3.16
CA ALA A 505 -8.06 9.95 -3.27
C ALA A 505 -8.24 10.31 -4.76
N PRO A 506 -9.43 10.75 -5.22
CA PRO A 506 -9.66 11.11 -6.61
C PRO A 506 -8.80 12.30 -7.06
N GLN A 507 -8.13 12.13 -8.19
CA GLN A 507 -7.59 13.23 -9.01
C GLN A 507 -8.58 13.53 -10.14
N ASN A 508 -8.72 14.81 -10.51
CA ASN A 508 -9.63 15.25 -11.59
C ASN A 508 -9.08 14.84 -12.96
N HIS A 509 -9.65 13.78 -13.52
CA HIS A 509 -9.36 13.27 -14.86
C HIS A 509 -10.66 12.88 -15.56
N GLU A 510 -11.59 13.83 -15.63
CA GLU A 510 -12.97 13.62 -16.11
C GLU A 510 -13.02 13.23 -17.60
N ASP A 511 -12.06 13.68 -18.42
CA ASP A 511 -12.13 13.51 -19.88
C ASP A 511 -11.30 12.33 -20.44
N GLU A 512 -10.67 11.53 -19.59
CA GLU A 512 -9.81 10.42 -20.05
C GLU A 512 -10.61 9.11 -20.13
N GLN A 513 -10.48 8.38 -21.24
CA GLN A 513 -11.13 7.09 -21.46
C GLN A 513 -10.71 6.05 -20.41
N VAL A 514 -11.62 5.17 -20.02
CA VAL A 514 -11.33 4.04 -19.12
C VAL A 514 -10.35 3.07 -19.77
N TYR A 515 -10.46 2.89 -21.10
CA TYR A 515 -9.52 2.17 -21.96
C TYR A 515 -9.44 2.86 -23.33
N GLU A 516 -8.28 2.81 -24.00
CA GLU A 516 -8.12 3.38 -25.35
C GLU A 516 -9.09 2.71 -26.35
N GLY A 517 -9.97 3.51 -26.96
CA GLY A 517 -10.90 3.06 -28.00
C GLY A 517 -12.32 2.67 -27.54
N ASP A 518 -12.72 3.00 -26.30
CA ASP A 518 -14.10 2.80 -25.79
C ASP A 518 -14.80 4.16 -25.49
N ASP A 519 -16.13 4.16 -25.46
CA ASP A 519 -16.98 5.34 -25.22
C ASP A 519 -17.15 5.67 -23.72
N LEU A 520 -16.50 4.90 -22.83
CA LEU A 520 -16.60 5.06 -21.38
C LEU A 520 -15.40 5.86 -20.85
N ASP A 521 -15.63 7.06 -20.35
CA ASP A 521 -14.62 7.91 -19.70
C ASP A 521 -14.70 7.88 -18.17
N TRP A 522 -13.59 8.26 -17.53
CA TRP A 522 -13.50 8.31 -16.07
C TRP A 522 -14.34 9.45 -15.46
N GLY A 523 -14.77 10.43 -16.24
CA GLY A 523 -15.76 11.45 -15.84
C GLY A 523 -17.14 10.84 -15.65
N THR A 524 -17.57 9.96 -16.55
CA THR A 524 -18.79 9.18 -16.49
C THR A 524 -18.74 8.23 -15.30
N VAL A 525 -17.59 7.60 -15.04
CA VAL A 525 -17.37 6.80 -13.82
C VAL A 525 -17.36 7.69 -12.56
N SER A 526 -16.81 8.90 -12.60
CA SER A 526 -16.77 9.82 -11.44
C SER A 526 -18.16 10.38 -11.09
N MET A 527 -18.90 10.85 -12.09
CA MET A 527 -20.30 11.27 -11.99
C MET A 527 -21.18 10.11 -11.53
N ALA A 528 -20.88 8.89 -11.97
CA ALA A 528 -21.58 7.69 -11.51
C ALA A 528 -21.39 7.39 -10.03
N VAL A 529 -20.26 7.78 -9.45
CA VAL A 529 -19.90 7.38 -8.10
C VAL A 529 -20.12 8.54 -7.10
N GLY A 530 -20.89 9.55 -7.49
CA GLY A 530 -21.38 10.59 -6.57
C GLY A 530 -20.28 11.41 -5.91
N VAL A 531 -19.28 11.87 -6.68
CA VAL A 531 -18.20 12.72 -6.14
C VAL A 531 -18.70 14.11 -5.67
N GLU A 532 -19.99 14.44 -5.85
CA GLU A 532 -20.61 15.65 -5.30
C GLU A 532 -21.32 15.50 -3.94
N GLU A 533 -21.33 14.32 -3.30
CA GLU A 533 -21.88 14.24 -1.94
C GLU A 533 -20.85 14.66 -0.88
N ASN A 534 -20.94 15.94 -0.53
CA ASN A 534 -20.51 16.49 0.76
C ASN A 534 -20.95 15.57 1.91
N ILE A 535 -19.99 14.87 2.53
CA ILE A 535 -20.18 14.11 3.79
C ILE A 535 -20.50 15.04 4.98
N TYR A 536 -20.54 16.36 4.76
CA TYR A 536 -21.08 17.32 5.71
C TYR A 536 -22.18 18.13 5.04
N GLY A 537 -23.43 17.71 5.25
CA GLY A 537 -24.59 18.52 4.95
C GLY A 537 -24.54 19.83 5.74
N LEU A 538 -24.17 20.93 5.08
CA LEU A 538 -24.55 22.28 5.45
C LEU A 538 -24.97 23.00 4.17
N ARG A 539 -26.23 23.47 4.17
CA ARG A 539 -26.90 24.22 3.11
C ARG A 539 -26.00 25.29 2.47
N GLY A 540 -26.06 25.37 1.14
CA GLY A 540 -26.19 26.63 0.44
C GLY A 540 -25.10 26.98 -0.57
N SER A 541 -25.36 26.69 -1.85
CA SER A 541 -25.26 27.70 -2.91
C SER A 541 -26.17 27.28 -4.05
N SER A 542 -27.43 27.72 -3.96
CA SER A 542 -28.34 27.74 -5.10
C SER A 542 -27.77 28.68 -6.16
N SER A 543 -27.69 28.17 -7.39
CA SER A 543 -27.46 28.98 -8.58
C SER A 543 -28.48 30.12 -8.64
N SER A 544 -27.99 31.33 -8.86
CA SER A 544 -28.81 32.53 -9.12
C SER A 544 -29.68 32.34 -10.37
N TYR A 545 -30.97 32.10 -10.16
CA TYR A 545 -32.01 32.41 -11.14
C TYR A 545 -32.95 33.45 -10.52
N LYS A 546 -33.01 34.62 -11.17
CA LYS A 546 -33.90 35.74 -10.83
C LYS A 546 -35.36 35.31 -10.99
N GLY A 547 -36.15 35.48 -9.93
CA GLY A 547 -37.62 35.42 -9.99
C GLY A 547 -38.24 36.11 -8.77
N LYS A 548 -39.00 37.19 -9.00
CA LYS A 548 -39.71 38.00 -8.00
C LYS A 548 -40.82 37.18 -7.30
N GLY A 549 -41.03 37.39 -5.99
CA GLY A 549 -42.29 36.99 -5.34
C GLY A 549 -42.27 36.95 -3.81
N VAL A 550 -42.72 38.06 -3.21
CA VAL A 550 -43.45 38.30 -1.94
C VAL A 550 -43.44 37.23 -0.82
N ALA A 551 -43.16 37.72 0.39
CA ALA A 551 -43.14 37.02 1.68
C ALA A 551 -44.53 36.66 2.25
N SER A 552 -44.58 35.62 3.09
CA SER A 552 -45.40 35.58 4.31
C SER A 552 -44.86 34.56 5.32
N SER A 553 -44.99 34.91 6.60
CA SER A 553 -44.51 34.24 7.81
C SER A 553 -45.61 33.37 8.42
N SER A 554 -45.27 32.20 8.96
CA SER A 554 -45.91 31.69 10.19
C SER A 554 -45.04 30.62 10.87
N ARG A 555 -44.83 30.79 12.18
CA ARG A 555 -44.24 29.83 13.12
C ARG A 555 -45.29 28.79 13.55
N SER A 556 -44.88 27.56 13.83
CA SER A 556 -45.42 26.77 14.94
C SER A 556 -44.43 25.67 15.36
N LEU A 557 -44.04 25.73 16.64
CA LEU A 557 -43.37 24.69 17.42
C LEU A 557 -44.38 23.57 17.75
N ILE A 558 -43.91 22.32 17.90
CA ILE A 558 -44.33 21.34 18.91
C ILE A 558 -43.32 20.19 18.94
N ASP A 559 -43.11 19.71 20.17
CA ASP A 559 -42.11 18.82 20.74
C ASP A 559 -42.16 17.34 20.35
N GLU A 560 -40.97 16.75 20.49
CA GLU A 560 -40.57 15.46 21.11
C GLU A 560 -41.50 14.24 21.00
N ASN A 561 -40.95 13.17 20.41
CA ASN A 561 -40.75 11.92 21.15
C ASN A 561 -39.55 11.18 20.54
N SER A 562 -38.43 11.22 21.27
CA SER A 562 -37.21 10.48 21.02
C SER A 562 -37.30 9.13 21.74
N GLU A 563 -37.39 8.05 20.97
CA GLU A 563 -37.02 6.70 21.39
C GLU A 563 -36.03 6.17 20.36
N ASP A 564 -34.78 6.62 20.47
CA ASP A 564 -33.64 5.97 19.83
C ASP A 564 -33.13 4.91 20.82
N GLU A 565 -33.58 3.66 20.64
CA GLU A 565 -32.95 2.52 21.27
C GLU A 565 -31.67 2.15 20.50
N GLU A 566 -30.62 1.98 21.30
CA GLU A 566 -29.25 1.61 20.96
C GLU A 566 -29.18 0.25 20.26
N ASP A 567 -28.40 0.16 19.18
CA ASP A 567 -27.58 -1.04 18.92
C ASP A 567 -26.30 -0.68 18.14
N ASP A 568 -25.38 -0.05 18.85
CA ASP A 568 -24.00 0.20 18.41
C ASP A 568 -23.07 -0.80 19.11
N SER A 569 -23.13 -2.09 18.73
CA SER A 569 -22.09 -3.05 19.15
C SER A 569 -22.01 -4.36 18.34
N GLN A 570 -21.90 -4.32 17.00
CA GLN A 570 -21.34 -5.49 16.28
C GLN A 570 -20.76 -5.23 14.88
N TYR A 571 -20.04 -4.13 14.66
CA TYR A 571 -19.18 -4.00 13.47
C TYR A 571 -17.77 -4.55 13.74
N ASN A 572 -17.68 -5.86 13.95
CA ASN A 572 -16.52 -6.71 13.68
C ASN A 572 -16.78 -8.13 14.19
N ALA A 573 -17.31 -8.99 13.32
CA ALA A 573 -17.08 -10.43 13.36
C ALA A 573 -17.58 -11.09 12.06
N ASN A 574 -16.72 -11.85 11.40
CA ASN A 574 -17.05 -12.92 10.45
C ASN A 574 -17.49 -12.54 9.03
N ILE A 575 -16.71 -11.68 8.39
CA ILE A 575 -16.50 -11.69 6.94
C ILE A 575 -15.01 -12.01 6.84
N HIS A 576 -14.53 -13.22 6.55
CA HIS A 576 -14.20 -13.69 5.21
C HIS A 576 -13.70 -15.15 5.30
N GLU A 577 -14.38 -16.10 4.64
CA GLU A 577 -13.72 -17.37 4.29
C GLU A 577 -12.56 -17.05 3.34
N VAL A 578 -11.38 -17.58 3.63
CA VAL A 578 -10.24 -17.63 2.72
C VAL A 578 -10.68 -18.42 1.50
N VAL A 579 -11.06 -17.74 0.42
CA VAL A 579 -11.15 -18.42 -0.87
C VAL A 579 -9.72 -18.63 -1.34
N GLU A 580 -9.20 -19.85 -1.19
CA GLU A 580 -8.03 -20.28 -1.91
C GLU A 580 -8.31 -20.12 -3.41
N PHE A 581 -7.66 -19.13 -4.04
CA PHE A 581 -7.82 -18.83 -5.48
C PHE A 581 -7.46 -20.03 -6.38
N GLU A 582 -6.76 -21.02 -5.82
CA GLU A 582 -6.37 -22.28 -6.46
C GLU A 582 -7.57 -23.21 -6.72
N ASN A 583 -8.69 -23.02 -6.01
CA ASN A 583 -9.91 -23.83 -6.16
C ASN A 583 -11.03 -23.12 -6.94
N LEU A 584 -10.71 -22.08 -7.73
CA LEU A 584 -11.70 -21.39 -8.56
C LEU A 584 -12.00 -22.21 -9.83
N GLU A 585 -13.24 -22.67 -9.97
CA GLU A 585 -13.72 -23.39 -11.16
C GLU A 585 -14.43 -22.43 -12.13
N GLU A 586 -14.16 -22.59 -13.43
CA GLU A 586 -14.96 -21.97 -14.51
C GLU A 586 -16.29 -22.75 -14.62
N GLU A 587 -17.38 -22.05 -14.96
CA GLU A 587 -18.71 -22.63 -15.19
C GLU A 587 -18.87 -23.30 -16.55
#